data_AF-A0A397VED0-F1
#
_entry.id   AF-A0A397VED0-F1
#
_cell.length_a   1.000
_cell.length_b   1.000
_cell.length_c   1.000
_cell.angle_alpha   90.00
_cell.angle_beta   90.00
_cell.angle_gamma   90.00
#
_symmetry.space_group_name_H-M   'P 1'
#
loop_
_entity.id
_entity.type
_entity.pdbx_description
1 polymer ?
#
loop_
_entity_poly.entity_id
_entity_poly.type
_entity_poly.pdbx_seq_one_letter_code
_entity_poly.pdbx_strand_id
1 'polypeptide(L)'
;MLKIKVIATFIALFAFIFTFLHATPIPRSFSSDDPAVALLEKINGVFTFDQIAPNSSAAYGIIFTGIDENSPENYFISIGDGFKESFKKLAITIDPPQAGPWNLTGPGNVTALVGQKFAVLKDDTVLDSTIIERYA
;
A
#
# COMPACT_ATOMS: atom_id res chain seq x y z
N MET A 1 35.25 -29.42 7.01
CA MET A 1 34.39 -28.83 5.95
C MET A 1 32.93 -28.63 6.40
N LEU A 2 32.30 -29.61 7.10
CA LEU A 2 30.92 -29.49 7.61
C LEU A 2 30.72 -28.30 8.56
N LYS A 3 31.67 -28.04 9.47
CA LYS A 3 31.62 -26.94 10.45
C LYS A 3 31.59 -25.54 9.81
N ILE A 4 32.31 -25.34 8.70
CA ILE A 4 32.34 -24.05 7.97
C ILE A 4 31.01 -23.82 7.23
N LYS A 5 30.41 -24.88 6.67
CA LYS A 5 29.09 -24.82 6.02
C LYS A 5 27.99 -24.42 7.01
N VAL A 6 28.00 -24.99 8.23
CA VAL A 6 27.05 -24.64 9.29
C VAL A 6 27.15 -23.16 9.67
N ILE A 7 28.37 -22.64 9.87
CA ILE A 7 28.58 -21.23 10.22
C ILE A 7 28.09 -20.30 9.09
N ALA A 8 28.37 -20.64 7.84
CA ALA A 8 27.92 -19.86 6.69
C ALA A 8 26.38 -19.82 6.59
N THR A 9 25.69 -20.93 6.89
CA THR A 9 24.23 -20.98 6.93
C THR A 9 23.66 -20.11 8.04
N PHE A 10 24.26 -20.11 9.24
CA PHE A 10 23.82 -19.24 10.33
C PHE A 10 24.01 -17.75 10.02
N ILE A 11 25.11 -17.38 9.36
CA ILE A 11 25.36 -15.98 8.95
C ILE A 11 24.34 -15.54 7.90
N ALA A 12 24.06 -16.38 6.90
CA ALA A 12 23.06 -16.08 5.87
C ALA A 12 21.65 -15.94 6.45
N LEU A 13 21.28 -16.82 7.40
CA LEU A 13 19.99 -16.74 8.09
C LEU A 13 19.89 -15.48 8.97
N PHE A 14 20.97 -15.12 9.67
CA PHE A 14 21.00 -13.92 10.51
C PHE A 14 20.93 -12.65 9.67
N ALA A 15 21.62 -12.60 8.53
CA ALA A 15 21.54 -11.49 7.57
C ALA A 15 20.11 -11.37 6.99
N PHE A 16 19.48 -12.49 6.64
CA PHE A 16 18.09 -12.53 6.19
C PHE A 16 17.15 -11.96 7.27
N ILE A 17 17.23 -12.45 8.51
CA ILE A 17 16.40 -11.93 9.62
C ILE A 17 16.66 -10.45 9.86
N PHE A 18 17.92 -9.99 9.84
CA PHE A 18 18.24 -8.57 9.98
C PHE A 18 17.60 -7.74 8.87
N THR A 19 17.63 -8.18 7.60
CA THR A 19 16.98 -7.44 6.51
C THR A 19 15.45 -7.34 6.66
N PHE A 20 14.79 -8.40 7.14
CA PHE A 20 13.33 -8.37 7.38
C PHE A 20 12.94 -7.63 8.66
N LEU A 21 13.79 -7.66 9.70
CA LEU A 21 13.53 -6.96 10.98
C LEU A 21 13.78 -5.44 10.86
N HIS A 22 14.62 -5.00 9.91
CA HIS A 22 14.81 -3.59 9.56
C HIS A 22 13.82 -3.07 8.51
N ALA A 23 12.74 -3.80 8.21
CA ALA A 23 11.54 -3.13 7.69
C ALA A 23 11.06 -2.18 8.79
N THR A 24 11.65 -0.98 8.82
CA THR A 24 11.35 0.10 9.75
C THR A 24 9.83 0.21 9.83
N PRO A 25 9.21 -0.02 11.00
CA PRO A 25 7.83 0.36 11.18
C PRO A 25 7.74 1.81 10.75
N ILE A 26 6.93 2.09 9.73
CA ILE A 26 6.69 3.46 9.28
C ILE A 26 6.40 4.25 10.56
N PRO A 27 7.13 5.35 10.83
CA PRO A 27 6.94 6.10 12.05
C PRO A 27 5.49 6.58 12.06
N ARG A 28 4.66 5.93 12.89
CA ARG A 28 3.27 6.29 13.06
C ARG A 28 3.27 7.67 13.69
N SER A 29 3.00 8.68 12.88
CA SER A 29 2.79 10.03 13.35
C SER A 29 1.67 10.00 14.39
N PHE A 30 1.94 10.56 15.56
CA PHE A 30 1.02 10.77 16.66
C PHE A 30 -0.12 11.70 16.24
N SER A 31 -1.08 11.21 15.46
CA SER A 31 -2.42 11.78 15.42
C SER A 31 -3.30 10.90 16.31
N SER A 32 -4.18 11.53 17.09
CA SER A 32 -5.12 10.86 18.01
C SER A 32 -6.19 10.03 17.29
N ASP A 33 -6.12 9.94 15.97
CA ASP A 33 -7.15 9.37 15.13
C ASP A 33 -6.57 8.10 14.51
N ASP A 34 -7.20 6.95 14.76
CA ASP A 34 -6.77 5.66 14.23
C ASP A 34 -6.63 5.74 12.70
N PRO A 35 -5.56 5.16 12.12
CA PRO A 35 -5.36 5.19 10.68
C PRO A 35 -6.56 4.55 9.97
N ALA A 36 -6.87 5.02 8.78
CA ALA A 36 -7.91 4.39 7.97
C ALA A 36 -7.31 3.35 7.02
N VAL A 37 -8.07 2.32 6.69
CA VAL A 37 -7.61 1.23 5.84
C VAL A 37 -8.64 0.89 4.77
N ALA A 38 -8.15 0.46 3.61
CA ALA A 38 -8.94 -0.20 2.58
C ALA A 38 -8.28 -1.55 2.25
N LEU A 39 -9.01 -2.62 2.54
CA LEU A 39 -8.62 -3.99 2.22
C LEU A 39 -9.39 -4.46 0.99
N LEU A 40 -8.65 -4.78 -0.08
CA LEU A 40 -9.20 -5.27 -1.35
C LEU A 40 -8.92 -6.77 -1.46
N GLU A 41 -9.85 -7.58 -0.94
CA GLU A 41 -9.67 -9.02 -0.79
C GLU A 41 -9.38 -9.76 -2.10
N LYS A 42 -10.01 -9.37 -3.21
CA LYS A 42 -9.90 -10.10 -4.50
C LYS A 42 -8.53 -9.93 -5.14
N ILE A 43 -7.93 -8.76 -5.00
CA ILE A 43 -6.59 -8.47 -5.53
C ILE A 43 -5.50 -8.58 -4.45
N ASN A 44 -5.88 -8.99 -3.24
CA ASN A 44 -5.00 -9.00 -2.07
C ASN A 44 -4.27 -7.66 -1.94
N GLY A 45 -5.04 -6.57 -1.94
CA GLY A 45 -4.55 -5.20 -1.84
C GLY A 45 -4.74 -4.65 -0.43
N VAL A 46 -3.73 -3.95 0.07
CA VAL A 46 -3.77 -3.27 1.37
C VAL A 46 -3.37 -1.83 1.17
N PHE A 47 -4.23 -0.91 1.62
CA PHE A 47 -4.01 0.52 1.58
C PHE A 47 -4.24 1.11 2.96
N THR A 48 -3.35 1.99 3.41
CA THR A 48 -3.45 2.69 4.70
C THR A 48 -3.40 4.19 4.47
N PHE A 49 -4.16 4.93 5.27
CA PHE A 49 -4.25 6.38 5.23
C PHE A 49 -4.00 6.94 6.62
N ASP A 50 -2.93 7.72 6.75
CA ASP A 50 -2.48 8.31 8.00
C ASP A 50 -2.68 9.82 7.99
N GLN A 51 -3.19 10.37 9.09
CA GLN A 51 -3.23 11.82 9.28
C GLN A 51 -1.85 12.29 9.77
N ILE A 52 -1.18 13.15 9.00
CA ILE A 52 0.16 13.65 9.35
C ILE A 52 0.14 15.11 9.82
N ALA A 53 -0.86 15.88 9.42
CA ALA A 53 -1.16 17.23 9.93
C ALA A 53 -2.65 17.53 9.71
N PRO A 54 -3.27 18.57 10.31
CA PRO A 54 -4.73 18.80 10.24
C PRO A 54 -5.34 18.79 8.82
N ASN A 55 -4.59 19.21 7.81
CA ASN A 55 -5.01 19.26 6.40
C ASN A 55 -4.09 18.43 5.48
N SER A 56 -3.30 17.52 6.01
CA SER A 56 -2.34 16.70 5.24
C SER A 56 -2.37 15.25 5.68
N SER A 57 -2.43 14.34 4.72
CA SER A 57 -2.45 12.89 4.93
C SER A 57 -1.39 12.18 4.09
N ALA A 58 -0.94 11.04 4.58
CA ALA A 58 -0.14 10.09 3.82
C ALA A 58 -0.99 8.88 3.44
N ALA A 59 -0.78 8.35 2.24
CA ALA A 59 -1.40 7.13 1.74
C ALA A 59 -0.29 6.15 1.37
N TYR A 60 -0.40 4.92 1.88
CA TYR A 60 0.48 3.82 1.55
C TYR A 60 -0.35 2.72 0.91
N GLY A 61 0.25 1.98 -0.03
CA GLY A 61 -0.46 0.85 -0.63
C GLY A 61 0.45 -0.20 -1.23
N ILE A 62 -0.05 -1.43 -1.28
CA ILE A 62 0.53 -2.56 -1.99
C ILE A 62 -0.58 -3.46 -2.51
N ILE A 63 -0.42 -3.99 -3.71
CA ILE A 63 -1.35 -4.94 -4.34
C ILE A 63 -0.55 -6.17 -4.73
N PHE A 64 -0.94 -7.36 -4.26
CA PHE A 64 -0.17 -8.59 -4.53
C PHE A 64 -0.64 -9.39 -5.76
N THR A 65 -1.87 -9.17 -6.24
CA THR A 65 -2.44 -9.92 -7.37
C THR A 65 -3.36 -9.06 -8.24
N GLY A 66 -3.78 -9.56 -9.41
CA GLY A 66 -4.74 -8.87 -10.28
C GLY A 66 -4.12 -7.81 -11.20
N ILE A 67 -2.82 -7.55 -11.08
CA ILE A 67 -2.06 -6.73 -12.01
C ILE A 67 -1.38 -7.67 -13.01
N ASP A 68 -1.76 -7.62 -14.28
CA ASP A 68 -1.32 -8.61 -15.29
C ASP A 68 -0.31 -8.04 -16.32
N GLU A 69 -0.08 -6.73 -16.30
CA GLU A 69 0.77 -6.04 -17.24
C GLU A 69 1.49 -4.86 -16.60
N ASN A 70 2.70 -4.55 -17.06
CA ASN A 70 3.47 -3.40 -16.59
C ASN A 70 3.09 -2.13 -17.37
N SER A 71 1.81 -1.73 -17.26
CA SER A 71 1.22 -0.59 -17.96
C SER A 71 0.54 0.35 -16.94
N PRO A 72 1.29 1.15 -16.16
CA PRO A 72 0.73 1.98 -15.09
C PRO A 72 -0.22 3.10 -15.57
N GLU A 73 -0.31 3.31 -16.88
CA GLU A 73 -1.32 4.15 -17.54
C GLU A 73 -2.73 3.57 -17.40
N ASN A 74 -2.85 2.24 -17.40
CA ASN A 74 -4.10 1.50 -17.49
C ASN A 74 -4.69 1.17 -16.11
N TYR A 75 -3.95 1.38 -15.03
CA TYR A 75 -4.43 1.08 -13.68
C TYR A 75 -4.74 2.37 -12.94
N PHE A 76 -5.84 2.36 -12.18
CA PHE A 76 -6.35 3.55 -11.51
C PHE A 76 -6.73 3.27 -10.07
N ILE A 77 -6.50 4.24 -9.20
CA ILE A 77 -7.11 4.33 -7.88
C ILE A 77 -8.29 5.28 -7.98
N SER A 78 -9.43 4.87 -7.43
CA SER A 78 -10.62 5.72 -7.30
C SER A 78 -11.09 5.78 -5.85
N ILE A 79 -11.41 6.99 -5.39
CA ILE A 79 -11.92 7.24 -4.04
C ILE A 79 -13.15 8.13 -4.15
N GLY A 80 -14.29 7.62 -3.69
CA GLY A 80 -15.59 8.28 -3.86
C GLY A 80 -15.88 8.64 -5.31
N ASP A 81 -16.68 9.68 -5.52
CA ASP A 81 -17.05 10.15 -6.86
C ASP A 81 -16.09 11.23 -7.42
N GLY A 82 -15.20 11.76 -6.58
CA GLY A 82 -14.39 12.95 -6.89
C GLY A 82 -12.93 12.68 -7.24
N PHE A 83 -12.40 11.49 -6.94
CA PHE A 83 -11.00 11.17 -7.15
C PHE A 83 -10.86 9.91 -8.01
N LYS A 84 -10.18 10.05 -9.14
CA LYS A 84 -9.72 8.94 -9.98
C LYS A 84 -8.37 9.34 -10.58
N GLU A 85 -7.32 8.61 -10.25
CA GLU A 85 -5.96 8.90 -10.72
C GLU A 85 -5.26 7.62 -11.15
N SER A 86 -4.47 7.71 -12.22
CA SER A 86 -3.72 6.57 -12.74
C SER A 86 -2.53 6.24 -11.85
N PHE A 87 -2.10 4.98 -11.87
CA PHE A 87 -0.92 4.51 -11.16
C PHE A 87 0.31 5.31 -11.59
N LYS A 88 0.43 5.64 -12.88
CA LYS A 88 1.50 6.49 -13.39
C LYS A 88 1.52 7.88 -12.74
N LYS A 89 0.36 8.54 -12.63
CA LYS A 89 0.29 9.89 -12.03
C LYS A 89 0.58 9.86 -10.53
N LEU A 90 0.23 8.77 -9.86
CA LEU A 90 0.56 8.51 -8.47
C LEU A 90 1.97 7.93 -8.26
N ALA A 91 2.74 7.75 -9.34
CA ALA A 91 4.07 7.14 -9.34
C ALA A 91 4.11 5.72 -8.70
N ILE A 92 3.02 4.96 -8.83
CA ILE A 92 2.92 3.57 -8.40
C ILE A 92 3.63 2.69 -9.43
N THR A 93 4.69 2.01 -9.00
CA THR A 93 5.42 1.06 -9.84
C THR A 93 4.69 -0.27 -9.93
N ILE A 94 4.77 -0.91 -11.09
CA ILE A 94 4.17 -2.22 -11.35
C ILE A 94 5.28 -3.22 -11.69
N ASP A 95 5.23 -4.37 -11.03
CA ASP A 95 6.02 -5.56 -11.35
C ASP A 95 5.08 -6.76 -11.26
N PRO A 96 4.37 -7.12 -12.36
CA PRO A 96 3.30 -8.10 -12.30
C PRO A 96 3.75 -9.41 -11.65
N PRO A 97 2.96 -9.99 -10.72
CA PRO A 97 1.55 -9.67 -10.48
C PRO A 97 1.28 -8.54 -9.46
N GLN A 98 2.33 -7.83 -9.03
CA GLN A 98 2.30 -6.88 -7.92
C GLN A 98 2.34 -5.42 -8.40
N ALA A 99 1.78 -4.52 -7.59
CA ALA A 99 2.02 -3.08 -7.68
C ALA A 99 2.37 -2.49 -6.31
N GLY A 100 3.30 -1.54 -6.30
CA GLY A 100 3.91 -1.02 -5.08
C GLY A 100 4.94 -1.97 -4.45
N PRO A 101 5.35 -1.74 -3.19
CA PRO A 101 4.78 -0.76 -2.26
C PRO A 101 4.98 0.68 -2.70
N TRP A 102 4.03 1.55 -2.38
CA TRP A 102 4.10 2.98 -2.69
C TRP A 102 3.66 3.83 -1.50
N ASN A 103 4.07 5.09 -1.51
CA ASN A 103 3.73 6.11 -0.51
C ASN A 103 3.51 7.45 -1.21
N LEU A 104 2.42 8.12 -0.92
CA LEU A 104 2.17 9.49 -1.34
C LEU A 104 1.75 10.33 -0.14
N THR A 105 2.26 11.55 -0.06
CA THR A 105 1.77 12.57 0.86
C THR A 105 1.05 13.66 0.08
N GLY A 106 -0.09 14.12 0.59
CA GLY A 106 -0.87 15.17 -0.06
C GLY A 106 -1.85 15.86 0.88
N PRO A 107 -2.52 16.92 0.40
CA PRO A 107 -3.59 17.55 1.14
C PRO A 107 -4.74 16.56 1.36
N GLY A 108 -5.27 16.51 2.58
CA GLY A 108 -6.32 15.55 2.90
C GLY A 108 -6.65 15.47 4.38
N ASN A 109 -7.86 14.98 4.65
CA ASN A 109 -8.35 14.68 5.98
C ASN A 109 -8.84 13.23 6.00
N VAL A 110 -8.20 12.38 6.79
CA VAL A 110 -8.49 10.95 6.86
C VAL A 110 -9.91 10.69 7.37
N THR A 111 -10.41 11.51 8.29
CA THR A 111 -11.80 11.42 8.76
C THR A 111 -12.81 11.59 7.64
N ALA A 112 -12.49 12.43 6.64
CA ALA A 112 -13.35 12.60 5.46
C ALA A 112 -13.24 11.44 4.46
N LEU A 113 -12.16 10.65 4.48
CA LEU A 113 -12.00 9.47 3.63
C LEU A 113 -12.79 8.27 4.17
N VAL A 114 -12.90 8.13 5.49
CA VAL A 114 -13.65 7.04 6.12
C VAL A 114 -15.10 7.03 5.64
N GLY A 115 -15.59 5.84 5.30
CA GLY A 115 -16.93 5.63 4.74
C GLY A 115 -17.02 5.83 3.22
N GLN A 116 -15.98 6.36 2.56
CA GLN A 116 -15.95 6.44 1.11
C GLN A 116 -15.61 5.09 0.47
N LYS A 117 -16.12 4.88 -0.74
CA LYS A 117 -15.75 3.73 -1.56
C LYS A 117 -14.34 3.92 -2.10
N PHE A 118 -13.49 2.91 -1.91
CA PHE A 118 -12.16 2.80 -2.50
C PHE A 118 -12.17 1.69 -3.55
N ALA A 119 -11.60 1.94 -4.72
CA ALA A 119 -11.53 0.95 -5.79
C ALA A 119 -10.20 1.01 -6.54
N VAL A 120 -9.76 -0.17 -7.00
CA VAL A 120 -8.70 -0.30 -8.00
C VAL A 120 -9.35 -0.75 -9.31
N LEU A 121 -9.00 -0.06 -10.39
CA LEU A 121 -9.54 -0.32 -11.72
C LEU A 121 -8.42 -0.64 -12.70
N LYS A 122 -8.76 -1.44 -13.71
CA LYS A 122 -8.03 -1.55 -14.98
C LYS A 122 -8.89 -0.92 -16.07
N ASP A 123 -8.39 0.16 -16.64
CA ASP A 123 -9.11 1.10 -17.49
C ASP A 123 -10.34 1.66 -16.76
N ASP A 124 -11.53 1.16 -17.12
CA ASP A 124 -12.80 1.49 -16.46
C ASP A 124 -13.44 0.28 -15.75
N THR A 125 -12.77 -0.87 -15.78
CA THR A 125 -13.25 -2.09 -15.12
C THR A 125 -12.74 -2.13 -13.69
N VAL A 126 -13.66 -2.24 -12.72
CA VAL A 126 -13.30 -2.41 -11.31
C VAL A 126 -12.71 -3.80 -11.10
N LEU A 127 -11.43 -3.85 -10.71
CA LEU A 127 -10.79 -5.11 -10.31
C LEU A 127 -11.26 -5.51 -8.91
N ASP A 128 -11.26 -4.56 -7.99
CA ASP A 128 -11.83 -4.73 -6.66
C ASP A 128 -12.21 -3.39 -6.04
N SER A 129 -13.12 -3.43 -5.06
CA SER A 129 -13.52 -2.26 -4.30
C SER A 129 -13.97 -2.61 -2.88
N THR A 130 -13.79 -1.67 -1.96
CA THR A 130 -14.20 -1.78 -0.56
C THR A 130 -14.64 -0.41 -0.03
N ILE A 131 -15.04 -0.35 1.23
CA ILE A 131 -15.24 0.90 1.98
C ILE A 131 -13.99 1.16 2.83
N ILE A 132 -13.58 2.42 2.89
CA ILE A 132 -12.49 2.84 3.78
C ILE A 132 -13.01 2.83 5.21
N GLU A 133 -12.37 2.07 6.10
CA GLU A 133 -12.77 1.93 7.49
C GLU A 133 -11.66 2.42 8.42
N ARG A 134 -12.01 2.77 9.67
CA ARG A 134 -11.00 2.99 10.71
C ARG A 134 -10.39 1.65 11.08
N TYR A 135 -9.06 1.61 11.22
CA TYR A 135 -8.37 0.46 11.75
C TYR A 135 -8.68 0.36 13.26
N ALA A 136 -9.56 -0.58 13.63
CA ALA A 136 -9.96 -0.84 15.01
C ALA A 136 -8.91 -1.62 15.82
#